data_AF-A0A914MGY2-F1
#
_entry.id   AF-A0A914MGY2-F1
#
_cell.length_a   1.000
_cell.length_b   1.000
_cell.length_c   1.000
_cell.angle_alpha   90.00
_cell.angle_beta   90.00
_cell.angle_gamma   90.00
#
_symmetry.space_group_name_H-M   'P 1'
#
loop_
_entity.id
_entity.type
_entity.pdbx_description
1 polymer ?
#
loop_
_entity_poly.entity_id
_entity_poly.type
_entity_poly.pdbx_seq_one_letter_code
_entity_poly.pdbx_strand_id
1 'polypeptide(L)'
;MSLPFKSSVRFRGYKRLPNLKLERNATVLFFHIRDNVDPLPKQRSPLQLYTFFVIESPPHTWNWGRYFPRNFFNIAMTYRSDSDVNVPYDMFESYNKEDVKNGRINLNEIWTEKEIDSKIAKKEKLTLQFVSNCNTNSKREKYIEELKKYTEITQMGGCVGKNDCGRECEDKLIDSHFFYLAFENSVCDEYLSEKFWRIKNLIVPVVLSRKIFKNETIPKDSFIAADDFATPKELIKYLRTVAADKKLYRR
;
A
#
# COMPACT_ATOMS: atom_id res chain seq x y z
N MET A 1 1.94 1.35 21.85
CA MET A 1 1.24 2.18 20.84
C MET A 1 1.97 1.95 19.54
N SER A 2 1.29 1.42 18.53
CA SER A 2 1.83 1.21 17.18
C SER A 2 1.31 2.34 16.31
N LEU A 3 2.21 3.22 15.85
CA LEU A 3 1.90 4.33 14.96
C LEU A 3 2.66 4.12 13.64
N PRO A 4 2.06 4.47 12.48
CA PRO A 4 2.73 4.29 11.20
C PRO A 4 3.96 5.21 11.06
N PHE A 5 5.05 4.68 10.50
CA PHE A 5 6.32 5.40 10.31
C PHE A 5 6.33 6.25 9.02
N LYS A 6 7.05 7.38 9.04
CA LYS A 6 7.17 8.31 7.89
C LYS A 6 8.13 7.84 6.78
N SER A 7 8.91 6.77 6.97
CA SER A 7 9.94 6.37 5.99
C SER A 7 9.51 5.19 5.12
N SER A 8 10.05 5.14 3.91
CA SER A 8 9.96 4.00 2.99
C SER A 8 11.34 3.35 2.89
N VAL A 9 11.38 2.03 2.75
CA VAL A 9 12.61 1.27 2.52
C VAL A 9 13.29 1.80 1.24
N ARG A 10 14.47 2.39 1.38
CA ARG A 10 15.34 2.77 0.24
C ARG A 10 16.48 1.78 0.13
N PHE A 11 16.49 0.97 -0.93
CA PHE A 11 17.70 0.26 -1.33
C PHE A 11 18.80 1.28 -1.63
N ARG A 12 19.91 1.24 -0.89
CA ARG A 12 21.11 2.06 -1.15
C ARG A 12 22.12 1.19 -1.91
N GLY A 13 22.81 1.77 -2.90
CA GLY A 13 23.90 1.08 -3.62
C GLY A 13 23.50 0.22 -4.83
N TYR A 14 22.27 0.33 -5.34
CA TYR A 14 21.89 -0.34 -6.58
C TYR A 14 22.24 0.52 -7.81
N LYS A 15 22.65 -0.12 -8.90
CA LYS A 15 22.80 0.51 -10.21
C LYS A 15 21.89 -0.24 -11.18
N ARG A 16 20.94 0.46 -11.81
CA ARG A 16 20.21 -0.12 -12.95
C ARG A 16 21.26 -0.47 -14.00
N LEU A 17 21.31 -1.72 -14.44
CA LEU A 17 22.33 -2.19 -15.36
C LEU A 17 21.83 -1.98 -16.80
N PRO A 18 22.27 -0.94 -17.54
CA PRO A 18 21.94 -0.79 -18.96
C PRO A 18 22.79 -1.73 -19.84
N ASN A 19 23.78 -2.43 -19.27
CA ASN A 19 24.78 -3.18 -20.03
C ASN A 19 25.23 -4.44 -19.25
N LEU A 20 25.27 -5.57 -19.96
CA LEU A 20 25.61 -6.93 -19.46
C LEU A 20 27.03 -7.04 -18.86
N LYS A 21 27.92 -6.07 -19.08
CA LYS A 21 29.31 -6.10 -18.53
C LYS A 21 29.38 -6.07 -17.00
N LEU A 22 28.41 -5.43 -16.33
CA LEU A 22 28.35 -5.39 -14.87
C LEU A 22 27.65 -6.63 -14.28
N GLU A 23 26.96 -7.41 -15.11
CA GLU A 23 26.27 -8.63 -14.70
C GLU A 23 27.26 -9.68 -14.20
N ARG A 24 28.39 -9.88 -14.88
CA ARG A 24 29.35 -10.97 -14.56
C ARG A 24 30.03 -10.85 -13.20
N ASN A 25 30.16 -9.63 -12.66
CA ASN A 25 30.84 -9.38 -11.40
C ASN A 25 29.86 -9.18 -10.23
N ALA A 26 28.55 -9.25 -10.47
CA ALA A 26 27.55 -9.09 -9.43
C ALA A 26 27.41 -10.38 -8.62
N THR A 27 27.43 -10.27 -7.29
CA THR A 27 27.11 -11.40 -6.40
C THR A 27 25.61 -11.75 -6.44
N VAL A 28 24.76 -10.72 -6.56
CA VAL A 28 23.30 -10.84 -6.58
C VAL A 28 22.74 -10.07 -7.77
N LEU A 29 21.83 -10.69 -8.52
CA LEU A 29 21.11 -10.10 -9.63
C LEU A 29 19.63 -10.01 -9.29
N PHE A 30 19.05 -8.81 -9.41
CA PHE A 30 17.63 -8.58 -9.17
C PHE A 30 16.88 -8.56 -10.50
N PHE A 31 15.92 -9.46 -10.65
CA PHE A 31 15.04 -9.53 -11.80
C PHE A 31 13.68 -8.97 -11.41
N HIS A 32 13.42 -7.71 -11.76
CA HIS A 32 12.11 -7.13 -11.57
C HIS A 32 11.14 -7.75 -12.56
N ILE A 33 10.18 -8.54 -12.08
CA ILE A 33 9.37 -9.45 -12.91
C ILE A 33 8.39 -8.71 -13.84
N ARG A 34 8.10 -7.45 -13.55
CA ARG A 34 7.32 -6.58 -14.44
C ARG A 34 8.17 -5.87 -15.49
N ASP A 35 9.50 -5.88 -15.37
CA ASP A 35 10.34 -5.38 -16.44
C ASP A 35 10.36 -6.42 -17.58
N ASN A 36 10.55 -5.96 -18.81
CA ASN A 36 10.75 -6.88 -19.93
C ASN A 36 12.13 -7.54 -19.78
N VAL A 37 12.20 -8.64 -19.02
CA VAL A 37 13.45 -9.30 -18.62
C VAL A 37 14.02 -10.23 -19.71
N ASP A 38 13.81 -9.88 -20.98
CA ASP A 38 14.05 -10.78 -22.10
C ASP A 38 15.32 -10.39 -22.91
N PRO A 39 16.23 -11.34 -23.22
CA PRO A 39 16.27 -12.71 -22.71
C PRO A 39 17.01 -12.86 -21.39
N LEU A 40 16.38 -13.57 -20.45
CA LEU A 40 17.09 -14.18 -19.33
C LEU A 40 18.17 -15.14 -19.86
N PRO A 41 19.31 -15.29 -19.17
CA PRO A 41 20.30 -16.28 -19.55
C PRO A 41 19.68 -17.69 -19.47
N LYS A 42 20.00 -18.55 -20.45
CA LYS A 42 19.45 -19.91 -20.54
C LYS A 42 19.74 -20.77 -19.31
N GLN A 43 20.87 -20.51 -18.65
CA GLN A 43 21.29 -21.18 -17.43
C GLN A 43 21.80 -20.15 -16.44
N ARG A 44 21.53 -20.40 -15.17
CA ARG A 44 22.01 -19.58 -14.07
C ARG A 44 23.51 -19.82 -13.85
N SER A 45 24.27 -18.76 -13.62
CA SER A 45 25.65 -18.88 -13.13
C SER A 45 25.68 -19.47 -11.71
N PRO A 46 26.52 -20.49 -11.42
CA PRO A 46 26.63 -21.03 -10.07
C PRO A 46 27.29 -20.05 -9.08
N LEU A 47 27.96 -19.01 -9.58
CA LEU A 47 28.68 -18.00 -8.77
C LEU A 47 27.80 -16.81 -8.36
N GLN A 48 26.52 -16.81 -8.73
CA GLN A 48 25.63 -15.67 -8.56
C GLN A 48 24.28 -16.12 -7.98
N LEU A 49 23.66 -15.24 -7.20
CA LEU A 49 22.31 -15.40 -6.69
C LEU A 49 21.32 -14.63 -7.57
N TYR A 50 20.30 -15.33 -8.04
CA TYR A 50 19.28 -14.76 -8.91
C TYR A 50 18.02 -14.52 -8.09
N THR A 51 17.61 -13.27 -7.96
CA THR A 51 16.50 -12.85 -7.11
C THR A 51 15.27 -12.53 -7.96
N PHE A 52 14.18 -13.26 -7.72
CA PHE A 52 12.84 -12.95 -8.22
C PHE A 52 12.30 -11.75 -7.43
N PHE A 53 12.21 -10.59 -8.06
CA PHE A 53 11.78 -9.37 -7.38
C PHE A 53 10.45 -8.85 -7.92
N VAL A 54 9.43 -8.80 -7.05
CA VAL A 54 8.14 -8.20 -7.38
C VAL A 54 7.40 -7.74 -6.14
N ILE A 55 6.98 -6.48 -6.14
CA ILE A 55 6.13 -5.91 -5.07
C ILE A 55 4.68 -5.73 -5.53
N GLU A 56 4.39 -5.97 -6.81
CA GLU A 56 3.04 -5.91 -7.36
C GLU A 56 2.27 -7.21 -7.07
N SER A 57 0.93 -7.14 -7.01
CA SER A 57 0.09 -8.33 -6.83
C SER A 57 0.21 -9.33 -8.00
N PRO A 58 0.04 -10.65 -7.75
CA PRO A 58 0.16 -11.70 -8.77
C PRO A 58 -0.63 -11.43 -10.06
N PRO A 59 -1.90 -10.97 -10.02
CA PRO A 59 -2.66 -10.69 -11.24
C PRO A 59 -2.08 -9.54 -12.09
N HIS A 60 -1.32 -8.63 -11.46
CA HIS A 60 -0.68 -7.49 -12.11
C HIS A 60 0.79 -7.75 -12.50
N THR A 61 1.21 -9.02 -12.47
CA THR A 61 2.50 -9.48 -13.02
C THR A 61 2.40 -9.99 -14.46
N TRP A 62 1.26 -9.80 -15.15
CA TRP A 62 0.99 -10.27 -16.51
C TRP A 62 1.29 -11.77 -16.76
N ASN A 63 1.28 -12.57 -15.69
CA ASN A 63 1.68 -13.98 -15.69
C ASN A 63 3.10 -14.22 -16.23
N TRP A 64 4.02 -13.25 -16.16
CA TRP A 64 5.42 -13.44 -16.59
C TRP A 64 6.07 -14.65 -15.91
N GLY A 65 5.68 -14.91 -14.65
CA GLY A 65 6.11 -16.07 -13.86
C GLY A 65 6.05 -17.42 -14.58
N ARG A 66 5.06 -17.63 -15.48
CA ARG A 66 4.89 -18.91 -16.20
C ARG A 66 5.93 -19.16 -17.30
N TYR A 67 6.60 -18.10 -17.76
CA TYR A 67 7.59 -18.18 -18.83
C TYR A 67 9.00 -18.40 -18.29
N PHE A 68 9.22 -18.23 -16.99
CA PHE A 68 10.52 -18.48 -16.41
C PHE A 68 10.78 -19.98 -16.27
N PRO A 69 12.02 -20.43 -16.49
CA PRO A 69 12.39 -21.82 -16.23
C PRO A 69 12.09 -22.19 -14.77
N ARG A 70 11.66 -23.43 -14.54
CA ARG A 70 11.50 -23.96 -13.17
C ARG A 70 12.85 -23.88 -12.46
N ASN A 71 12.82 -23.54 -11.17
CA ASN A 71 14.01 -23.46 -10.30
C ASN A 71 15.10 -22.48 -10.81
N PHE A 72 14.70 -21.43 -11.54
CA PHE A 72 15.64 -20.45 -12.07
C PHE A 72 16.16 -19.47 -11.02
N PHE A 73 15.28 -19.01 -10.12
CA PHE A 73 15.63 -18.05 -9.07
C PHE A 73 16.05 -18.75 -7.79
N ASN A 74 17.03 -18.18 -7.10
CA ASN A 74 17.49 -18.64 -5.79
C ASN A 74 16.69 -18.03 -4.63
N ILE A 75 16.24 -16.78 -4.82
CA ILE A 75 15.66 -15.95 -3.77
C ILE A 75 14.36 -15.36 -4.29
N ALA A 76 13.28 -15.50 -3.53
CA ALA A 76 12.06 -14.75 -3.70
C ALA A 76 12.11 -13.48 -2.83
N MET A 77 12.02 -12.31 -3.48
CA MET A 77 11.95 -11.02 -2.80
C MET A 77 10.63 -10.33 -3.15
N THR A 78 9.65 -10.39 -2.25
CA THR A 78 8.27 -9.94 -2.52
C THR A 78 7.62 -9.28 -1.31
N TYR A 79 6.42 -8.73 -1.48
CA TYR A 79 5.64 -8.19 -0.35
C TYR A 79 5.15 -9.26 0.65
N ARG A 80 5.13 -10.54 0.26
CA ARG A 80 4.66 -11.63 1.10
C ARG A 80 5.63 -11.92 2.24
N SER A 81 5.10 -12.15 3.43
CA SER A 81 5.84 -12.53 4.65
C SER A 81 6.51 -13.90 4.55
N ASP A 82 6.04 -14.77 3.66
CA ASP A 82 6.60 -16.09 3.39
C ASP A 82 7.69 -16.11 2.29
N SER A 83 8.11 -14.94 1.81
CA SER A 83 9.23 -14.83 0.86
C SER A 83 10.59 -14.82 1.57
N ASP A 84 11.64 -15.31 0.89
CA ASP A 84 13.01 -15.35 1.45
C ASP A 84 13.48 -13.97 1.93
N VAL A 85 13.08 -12.92 1.21
CA VAL A 85 13.28 -11.52 1.60
C VAL A 85 11.95 -10.78 1.51
N ASN A 86 11.33 -10.52 2.66
CA ASN A 86 10.10 -9.74 2.76
C ASN A 86 10.37 -8.24 2.48
N VAL A 87 9.66 -7.69 1.48
CA VAL A 87 9.74 -6.29 1.05
C VAL A 87 8.33 -5.74 0.88
N PRO A 88 7.64 -5.43 2.00
CA PRO A 88 6.33 -4.79 1.95
C PRO A 88 6.48 -3.34 1.48
N TYR A 89 5.38 -2.70 1.07
CA TYR A 89 5.40 -1.27 0.75
C TYR A 89 5.80 -0.42 1.95
N ASP A 90 5.43 -0.87 3.15
CA ASP A 90 5.71 -0.24 4.43
C ASP A 90 5.31 -1.17 5.60
N MET A 91 5.56 -0.76 6.84
CA MET A 91 5.22 -1.53 8.04
C MET A 91 4.94 -0.64 9.26
N PHE A 92 4.09 -1.14 10.18
CA PHE A 92 3.98 -0.57 11.52
C PHE A 92 5.09 -1.15 12.39
N GLU A 93 5.85 -0.28 13.06
CA GLU A 93 6.76 -0.73 14.11
C GLU A 93 6.22 -0.35 15.48
N SER A 94 6.28 -1.28 16.42
CA SER A 94 6.09 -0.94 17.82
C SER A 94 7.37 -0.30 18.35
N TYR A 95 7.21 0.68 19.24
CA TYR A 95 8.32 1.29 19.94
C TYR A 95 8.01 1.42 21.44
N ASN A 96 9.08 1.54 22.22
CA ASN A 96 9.05 1.78 23.64
C ASN A 96 9.90 3.02 24.00
N LYS A 97 9.95 3.38 25.29
CA LYS A 97 10.71 4.56 25.76
C LYS A 97 12.22 4.42 25.56
N GLU A 98 12.75 3.20 25.62
CA GLU A 98 14.19 2.95 25.43
C GLU A 98 14.59 3.17 23.97
N ASP A 99 13.71 2.84 23.02
CA ASP A 99 13.90 3.09 21.59
C ASP A 99 14.02 4.59 21.26
N VAL A 100 13.35 5.44 22.03
CA VAL A 100 13.50 6.89 21.92
C VAL A 100 14.82 7.34 22.53
N LYS A 101 15.14 6.81 23.72
CA LYS A 101 16.34 7.18 24.49
C LYS A 101 17.64 6.79 23.76
N ASN A 102 17.67 5.65 23.09
CA ASN A 102 18.83 5.17 22.35
C ASN A 102 18.93 5.76 20.92
N GLY A 103 17.99 6.63 20.54
CA GLY A 103 17.98 7.28 19.23
C GLY A 103 17.53 6.41 18.06
N ARG A 104 17.00 5.19 18.32
CA ARG A 104 16.37 4.37 17.26
C ARG A 104 15.14 5.07 16.69
N ILE A 105 14.38 5.75 17.55
CA ILE A 105 13.15 6.45 17.20
C ILE A 105 13.31 7.94 17.44
N ASN A 106 13.09 8.72 16.40
CA ASN A 106 13.03 10.17 16.50
C ASN A 106 11.60 10.61 16.82
N LEU A 107 11.39 11.32 17.94
CA LEU A 107 10.05 11.81 18.33
C LEU A 107 9.41 12.72 17.27
N ASN A 108 10.20 13.40 16.42
CA ASN A 108 9.67 14.22 15.33
C ASN A 108 9.03 13.38 14.19
N GLU A 109 9.25 12.07 14.19
CA GLU A 109 8.62 11.14 13.25
C GLU A 109 7.23 10.70 13.72
N ILE A 110 6.90 10.91 15.00
CA ILE A 110 5.62 10.56 15.61
C ILE A 110 4.70 11.77 15.64
N TRP A 111 3.41 11.59 15.28
CA TRP A 111 2.44 12.68 15.42
C TRP A 111 2.16 13.00 16.88
N THR A 112 2.19 14.29 17.19
CA THR A 112 1.70 14.82 18.46
C THR A 112 0.18 14.85 18.48
N GLU A 113 -0.39 14.86 19.68
CA GLU A 113 -1.84 14.97 19.85
C GLU A 113 -2.43 16.22 19.21
N LYS A 114 -1.69 17.33 19.26
CA LYS A 114 -2.08 18.59 18.61
C LYS A 114 -2.10 18.48 17.08
N GLU A 115 -1.15 17.77 16.49
CA GLU A 115 -1.14 17.52 15.04
C GLU A 115 -2.31 16.64 14.61
N ILE A 116 -2.61 15.60 15.39
CA ILE A 116 -3.76 14.72 15.18
C ILE A 116 -5.05 15.54 15.23
N ASP A 117 -5.27 16.29 16.32
CA ASP A 117 -6.48 17.10 16.49
C ASP A 117 -6.61 18.17 15.40
N SER A 118 -5.49 18.79 14.98
CA SER A 118 -5.48 19.75 13.87
C SER A 118 -5.86 19.11 12.53
N LYS A 119 -5.41 17.88 12.26
CA LYS A 119 -5.80 17.13 11.05
C LYS A 119 -7.25 16.70 11.10
N ILE A 120 -7.76 16.27 12.27
CA ILE A 120 -9.17 15.91 12.45
C ILE A 120 -10.09 17.13 12.29
N ALA A 121 -9.65 18.31 12.75
CA ALA A 121 -10.44 19.54 12.65
C ALA A 121 -10.71 19.99 11.21
N LYS A 122 -9.85 19.61 10.25
CA LYS A 122 -10.00 19.93 8.82
C LYS A 122 -10.92 18.97 8.06
N LYS A 123 -11.35 17.86 8.69
CA LYS A 123 -12.17 16.84 8.03
C LYS A 123 -13.60 17.35 7.85
N GLU A 124 -14.07 17.33 6.61
CA GLU A 124 -15.39 17.83 6.23
C GLU A 124 -16.12 16.86 5.29
N LYS A 125 -15.40 16.28 4.32
CA LYS A 125 -15.95 15.38 3.32
C LYS A 125 -15.79 13.91 3.72
N LEU A 126 -16.76 13.08 3.35
CA LEU A 126 -16.80 11.70 3.85
C LEU A 126 -15.70 10.81 3.24
N THR A 127 -15.68 10.67 1.92
CA THR A 127 -14.82 9.66 1.25
C THR A 127 -14.04 10.23 0.07
N LEU A 128 -12.77 9.82 -0.03
CA LEU A 128 -11.81 10.18 -1.08
C LEU A 128 -11.25 8.93 -1.75
N GLN A 129 -11.02 8.99 -3.06
CA GLN A 129 -10.28 7.98 -3.80
C GLN A 129 -9.41 8.58 -4.92
N PHE A 130 -8.13 8.18 -4.95
CA PHE A 130 -7.26 8.39 -6.10
C PHE A 130 -7.21 7.11 -6.94
N VAL A 131 -7.61 7.17 -8.21
CA VAL A 131 -7.85 5.97 -9.03
C VAL A 131 -7.58 6.22 -10.52
N SER A 132 -6.60 5.48 -11.06
CA SER A 132 -6.24 5.51 -12.49
C SER A 132 -6.28 4.14 -13.19
N ASN A 133 -6.48 3.05 -12.45
CA ASN A 133 -6.72 1.72 -13.03
C ASN A 133 -8.19 1.33 -12.84
N CYS A 134 -8.92 1.26 -13.97
CA CYS A 134 -10.40 1.25 -14.00
C CYS A 134 -10.99 -0.12 -14.35
N ASN A 135 -10.15 -1.10 -14.66
CA ASN A 135 -10.57 -2.47 -14.90
C ASN A 135 -9.65 -3.38 -14.08
N THR A 136 -10.14 -3.78 -12.92
CA THR A 136 -9.30 -4.45 -11.92
C THR A 136 -9.74 -5.88 -11.67
N ASN A 137 -8.82 -6.68 -11.13
CA ASN A 137 -9.12 -8.05 -10.71
C ASN A 137 -10.01 -8.07 -9.47
N SER A 138 -9.86 -7.09 -8.58
CA SER A 138 -10.72 -6.93 -7.39
C SER A 138 -12.14 -6.47 -7.71
N LYS A 139 -12.41 -6.00 -8.93
CA LYS A 139 -13.68 -5.38 -9.32
C LYS A 139 -14.09 -4.21 -8.43
N ARG A 140 -13.11 -3.52 -7.84
CA ARG A 140 -13.33 -2.35 -6.98
C ARG A 140 -14.17 -1.28 -7.64
N GLU A 141 -14.08 -1.13 -8.96
CA GLU A 141 -14.87 -0.18 -9.74
C GLU A 141 -16.38 -0.46 -9.58
N LYS A 142 -16.81 -1.72 -9.57
CA LYS A 142 -18.22 -2.08 -9.37
C LYS A 142 -18.67 -1.77 -7.95
N TYR A 143 -17.82 -2.03 -6.96
CA TYR A 143 -18.13 -1.73 -5.57
C TYR A 143 -18.24 -0.22 -5.32
N ILE A 144 -17.40 0.58 -5.97
CA ILE A 144 -17.50 2.04 -5.96
C ILE A 144 -18.83 2.52 -6.55
N GLU A 145 -19.27 1.97 -7.68
CA GLU A 145 -20.58 2.33 -8.26
C GLU A 145 -21.75 1.97 -7.33
N GLU A 146 -21.65 0.87 -6.57
CA GLU A 146 -22.64 0.56 -5.54
C GLU A 146 -22.61 1.55 -4.36
N LEU A 147 -21.42 1.97 -3.91
CA LEU A 147 -21.28 2.96 -2.83
C LEU A 147 -21.81 4.35 -3.22
N LYS A 148 -21.64 4.75 -4.49
CA LYS A 148 -22.14 6.03 -5.03
C LYS A 148 -23.66 6.20 -4.90
N LYS A 149 -24.42 5.10 -4.79
CA LYS A 149 -25.87 5.15 -4.53
C LYS A 149 -26.21 5.68 -3.14
N TYR A 150 -25.27 5.66 -2.20
CA TYR A 150 -25.51 6.00 -0.80
C TYR A 150 -24.72 7.23 -0.32
N THR A 151 -23.66 7.64 -1.03
CA THR A 151 -22.87 8.83 -0.73
C THR A 151 -22.19 9.39 -1.97
N GLU A 152 -21.91 10.68 -1.98
CA GLU A 152 -20.91 11.24 -2.89
C GLU A 152 -19.51 10.72 -2.51
N ILE A 153 -18.73 10.35 -3.53
CA ILE A 153 -17.33 9.94 -3.40
C ILE A 153 -16.49 10.94 -4.17
N THR A 154 -15.59 11.64 -3.49
CA THR A 154 -14.62 12.49 -4.18
C THR A 154 -13.59 11.59 -4.85
N GLN A 155 -13.55 11.60 -6.18
CA GLN A 155 -12.62 10.80 -6.97
C GLN A 155 -11.71 11.68 -7.81
N MET A 156 -10.43 11.28 -7.92
CA MET A 156 -9.44 11.92 -8.78
C MET A 156 -8.62 10.85 -9.50
N GLY A 157 -8.10 11.15 -10.69
CA GLY A 157 -7.26 10.25 -11.48
C GLY A 157 -7.94 9.71 -12.74
N GLY A 158 -7.21 8.90 -13.50
CA GLY A 158 -7.56 8.54 -14.87
C GLY A 158 -8.93 7.89 -15.08
N CYS A 159 -9.55 7.33 -14.03
CA CYS A 159 -10.87 6.70 -14.14
C CYS A 159 -12.06 7.67 -14.12
N VAL A 160 -11.84 8.93 -13.74
CA VAL A 160 -12.87 9.97 -13.69
C VAL A 160 -12.52 11.19 -14.56
N GLY A 161 -11.51 11.05 -15.42
CA GLY A 161 -10.99 12.10 -16.30
C GLY A 161 -9.57 12.54 -15.91
N LYS A 162 -8.88 13.24 -16.83
CA LYS A 162 -7.55 13.80 -16.58
C LYS A 162 -7.63 15.05 -15.70
N ASN A 163 -8.02 14.88 -14.44
CA ASN A 163 -7.88 15.90 -13.43
C ASN A 163 -6.46 15.79 -12.85
N ASP A 164 -5.54 16.60 -13.39
CA ASP A 164 -4.17 16.67 -12.90
C ASP A 164 -4.16 17.29 -11.50
N CYS A 165 -4.16 16.42 -10.49
CA CYS A 165 -4.08 16.80 -9.08
C CYS A 165 -2.64 16.53 -8.63
N GLY A 166 -1.80 17.56 -8.67
CA GLY A 166 -0.45 17.50 -8.13
C GLY A 166 -0.43 17.29 -6.62
N ARG A 167 0.76 17.16 -6.04
CA ARG A 167 0.95 16.85 -4.61
C ARG A 167 0.16 17.76 -3.66
N GLU A 168 0.20 19.08 -3.87
CA GLU A 168 -0.52 20.03 -3.01
C GLU A 168 -2.04 19.83 -3.04
N CYS A 169 -2.58 19.49 -4.21
CA CYS A 169 -3.99 19.15 -4.38
C CYS A 169 -4.32 17.84 -3.64
N GLU A 170 -3.47 16.80 -3.77
CA GLU A 170 -3.66 15.55 -3.04
C GLU A 170 -3.65 15.77 -1.52
N ASP A 171 -2.69 16.54 -1.01
CA ASP A 171 -2.55 16.83 0.42
C ASP A 171 -3.80 17.56 0.96
N LYS A 172 -4.33 18.54 0.21
CA LYS A 172 -5.58 19.25 0.56
C LYS A 172 -6.79 18.31 0.57
N LEU A 173 -6.88 17.40 -0.40
CA LEU A 173 -7.96 16.41 -0.43
C LEU A 173 -7.85 15.44 0.73
N ILE A 174 -6.66 14.91 1.01
CA ILE A 174 -6.43 14.02 2.16
C ILE A 174 -6.77 14.74 3.46
N ASP A 175 -6.36 16.01 3.63
CA ASP A 175 -6.63 16.79 4.83
C ASP A 175 -8.12 17.08 5.04
N SER A 176 -8.91 17.17 3.96
CA SER A 176 -10.35 17.49 4.03
C SER A 176 -11.28 16.28 4.14
N HIS A 177 -10.77 15.05 3.97
CA HIS A 177 -11.59 13.84 3.95
C HIS A 177 -11.35 12.92 5.14
N PHE A 178 -12.43 12.42 5.74
CA PHE A 178 -12.39 11.46 6.84
C PHE A 178 -11.81 10.11 6.37
N PHE A 179 -12.30 9.59 5.26
CA PHE A 179 -11.98 8.24 4.83
C PHE A 179 -11.32 8.20 3.45
N TYR A 180 -10.27 7.41 3.33
CA TYR A 180 -9.65 7.10 2.05
C TYR A 180 -10.07 5.69 1.61
N LEU A 181 -10.71 5.57 0.45
CA LEU A 181 -11.08 4.28 -0.12
C LEU A 181 -9.84 3.59 -0.72
N ALA A 182 -9.07 2.94 0.16
CA ALA A 182 -7.85 2.20 -0.11
C ALA A 182 -8.10 0.85 -0.81
N PHE A 183 -8.93 0.87 -1.87
CA PHE A 183 -9.32 -0.34 -2.59
C PHE A 183 -8.22 -0.77 -3.55
N GLU A 184 -7.57 -1.88 -3.25
CA GLU A 184 -6.55 -2.46 -4.09
C GLU A 184 -7.07 -2.96 -5.42
N ASN A 185 -6.19 -3.02 -6.41
CA ASN A 185 -6.47 -3.52 -7.75
C ASN A 185 -6.69 -5.05 -7.78
N SER A 186 -6.24 -5.75 -6.73
CA SER A 186 -6.38 -7.19 -6.52
C SER A 186 -6.56 -7.45 -5.03
N VAL A 187 -7.39 -8.44 -4.68
CA VAL A 187 -7.53 -8.93 -3.31
C VAL A 187 -6.60 -10.13 -3.15
N CYS A 188 -5.40 -9.89 -2.64
CA CYS A 188 -4.36 -10.91 -2.42
C CYS A 188 -3.89 -10.85 -0.97
N ASP A 189 -3.59 -12.00 -0.37
CA ASP A 189 -3.10 -12.07 1.01
C ASP A 189 -1.82 -11.22 1.17
N GLU A 190 -1.80 -10.31 2.15
CA GLU A 190 -0.71 -9.38 2.49
C GLU A 190 -0.42 -8.29 1.44
N TYR A 191 -1.22 -8.16 0.38
CA TYR A 191 -1.00 -7.11 -0.61
C TYR A 191 -1.54 -5.75 -0.14
N LEU A 192 -0.69 -4.99 0.55
CA LEU A 192 -0.96 -3.64 1.03
C LEU A 192 -0.05 -2.63 0.33
N SER A 193 -0.61 -1.86 -0.61
CA SER A 193 0.16 -0.92 -1.44
C SER A 193 0.15 0.49 -0.85
N GLU A 194 0.70 1.47 -1.59
CA GLU A 194 0.62 2.89 -1.27
C GLU A 194 -0.81 3.37 -0.95
N LYS A 195 -1.86 2.67 -1.43
CA LYS A 195 -3.26 3.02 -1.13
C LYS A 195 -3.56 2.89 0.36
N PHE A 196 -3.22 1.75 0.97
CA PHE A 196 -3.40 1.56 2.41
C PHE A 196 -2.47 2.50 3.19
N TRP A 197 -1.21 2.60 2.76
CA TRP A 197 -0.17 3.35 3.48
C TRP A 197 -0.32 4.87 3.42
N ARG A 198 -1.34 5.40 2.73
CA ARG A 198 -1.77 6.80 2.90
C ARG A 198 -2.24 7.11 4.32
N ILE A 199 -2.47 6.12 5.17
CA ILE A 199 -2.69 6.27 6.62
C ILE A 199 -1.62 7.13 7.32
N LYS A 200 -0.39 7.20 6.77
CA LYS A 200 0.68 8.13 7.19
C LYS A 200 0.29 9.61 7.12
N ASN A 201 -0.84 9.95 6.49
CA ASN A 201 -1.33 11.31 6.40
C ASN A 201 -2.53 11.56 7.32
N LEU A 202 -2.76 10.70 8.31
CA LEU A 202 -3.87 10.80 9.27
C LEU A 202 -5.24 10.83 8.59
N ILE A 203 -5.40 9.97 7.58
CA ILE A 203 -6.68 9.64 6.93
C ILE A 203 -6.97 8.16 7.15
N VAL A 204 -8.19 7.82 7.57
CA VAL A 204 -8.53 6.43 7.90
C VAL A 204 -8.79 5.64 6.62
N PRO A 205 -8.04 4.56 6.34
CA PRO A 205 -8.26 3.74 5.16
C PRO A 205 -9.51 2.87 5.32
N VAL A 206 -10.28 2.80 4.25
CA VAL A 206 -11.36 1.82 4.04
C VAL A 206 -10.89 0.83 3.01
N VAL A 207 -10.81 -0.45 3.38
CA VAL A 207 -10.24 -1.52 2.56
C VAL A 207 -11.34 -2.46 2.06
N LEU A 208 -11.09 -3.23 1.01
CA LEU A 208 -12.09 -4.16 0.48
C LEU A 208 -12.29 -5.39 1.38
N SER A 209 -11.21 -5.89 1.99
CA SER A 209 -11.22 -7.17 2.69
C SER A 209 -10.31 -7.13 3.91
N ARG A 210 -10.83 -7.49 5.08
CA ARG A 210 -10.03 -7.65 6.30
C ARG A 210 -9.12 -8.87 6.21
N LYS A 211 -9.49 -9.87 5.40
CA LYS A 211 -8.79 -11.15 5.31
C LYS A 211 -7.39 -11.04 4.70
N ILE A 212 -7.08 -9.97 3.96
CA ILE A 212 -5.75 -9.79 3.39
C ILE A 212 -4.71 -9.37 4.44
N PHE A 213 -5.14 -9.01 5.67
CA PHE A 213 -4.27 -8.53 6.74
C PHE A 213 -3.80 -9.63 7.71
N LYS A 214 -4.07 -10.92 7.43
CA LYS A 214 -3.91 -12.03 8.40
C LYS A 214 -2.53 -12.10 9.08
N ASN A 215 -1.47 -11.87 8.33
CA ASN A 215 -0.09 -11.98 8.82
C ASN A 215 0.57 -10.60 9.02
N GLU A 216 -0.21 -9.52 8.89
CA GLU A 216 0.28 -8.17 9.01
C GLU A 216 0.09 -7.64 10.44
N THR A 217 1.08 -6.89 10.93
CA THR A 217 1.00 -6.28 12.27
C THR A 217 0.29 -4.92 12.20
N ILE A 218 -0.92 -4.90 11.63
CA ILE A 218 -1.74 -3.68 11.53
C ILE A 218 -2.68 -3.57 12.74
N PRO A 219 -2.73 -2.43 13.45
CA PRO A 219 -3.71 -2.23 14.52
C PRO A 219 -5.14 -2.39 13.99
N LYS A 220 -5.95 -3.26 14.60
CA LYS A 220 -7.26 -3.67 14.06
C LYS A 220 -8.25 -2.53 13.87
N ASP A 221 -8.14 -1.50 14.70
CA ASP A 221 -9.03 -0.33 14.72
C ASP A 221 -8.51 0.83 13.85
N SER A 222 -7.30 0.70 13.27
CA SER A 222 -6.71 1.74 12.42
C SER A 222 -7.28 1.80 11.00
N PHE A 223 -8.18 0.88 10.65
CA PHE A 223 -8.82 0.81 9.34
C PHE A 223 -10.22 0.19 9.42
N ILE A 224 -11.03 0.45 8.40
CA ILE A 224 -12.38 -0.09 8.27
C ILE A 224 -12.39 -1.05 7.08
N ALA A 225 -12.90 -2.27 7.25
CA ALA A 225 -13.00 -3.21 6.14
C ALA A 225 -14.43 -3.28 5.61
N ALA A 226 -14.58 -3.23 4.29
CA ALA A 226 -15.88 -3.26 3.64
C ALA A 226 -16.60 -4.60 3.84
N ASP A 227 -15.85 -5.71 3.96
CA ASP A 227 -16.38 -7.05 4.19
C ASP A 227 -16.80 -7.32 5.65
N ASP A 228 -16.64 -6.36 6.55
CA ASP A 228 -17.24 -6.40 7.88
C ASP A 228 -18.73 -6.05 7.88
N PHE A 229 -19.25 -5.52 6.76
CA PHE A 229 -20.63 -5.06 6.62
C PHE A 229 -21.41 -5.96 5.66
N ALA A 230 -22.68 -6.20 5.94
CA ALA A 230 -23.50 -7.04 5.07
C ALA A 230 -23.81 -6.35 3.74
N THR A 231 -23.82 -5.01 3.72
CA THR A 231 -24.12 -4.23 2.50
C THR A 231 -23.27 -2.95 2.39
N PRO A 232 -23.08 -2.42 1.15
CA PRO A 232 -22.47 -1.10 0.95
C PRO A 232 -23.19 0.03 1.70
N LYS A 233 -24.52 -0.07 1.84
CA LYS A 233 -25.33 0.91 2.57
C LYS A 233 -24.97 0.95 4.05
N GLU A 234 -24.75 -0.21 4.67
CA GLU A 234 -24.34 -0.32 6.06
C GLU A 234 -22.93 0.23 6.29
N LEU A 235 -21.99 -0.05 5.38
CA LEU A 235 -20.66 0.58 5.41
C LEU A 235 -20.80 2.11 5.40
N ILE A 236 -21.53 2.69 4.45
CA ILE A 236 -21.69 4.16 4.38
C ILE A 236 -22.40 4.72 5.63
N LYS A 237 -23.38 4.01 6.18
CA LYS A 237 -24.03 4.39 7.45
C LYS A 237 -23.00 4.43 8.59
N TYR A 238 -22.16 3.42 8.70
CA TYR A 238 -21.10 3.36 9.71
C TYR A 238 -20.08 4.49 9.53
N LEU A 239 -19.60 4.74 8.31
CA LEU A 239 -18.69 5.86 8.03
C LEU A 239 -19.28 7.21 8.48
N ARG A 240 -20.57 7.45 8.25
CA ARG A 240 -21.24 8.65 8.73
C ARG A 240 -21.31 8.74 10.25
N THR A 241 -21.59 7.63 10.94
CA THR A 241 -21.57 7.57 12.41
C THR A 241 -20.19 7.92 12.95
N VAL A 242 -19.13 7.35 12.38
CA VAL A 242 -17.75 7.62 12.79
C VAL A 242 -17.36 9.07 12.50
N ALA A 243 -17.70 9.61 11.31
CA ALA A 243 -17.39 11.01 10.96
C ALA A 243 -18.14 12.03 11.85
N ALA A 244 -19.34 11.69 12.33
CA ALA A 244 -20.13 12.55 13.21
C ALA A 244 -19.59 12.60 14.65
N ASP A 245 -18.81 11.60 15.08
CA ASP A 245 -18.20 11.54 16.40
C ASP A 245 -16.67 11.64 16.28
N LYS A 246 -16.13 12.85 16.47
CA LYS A 246 -14.68 13.11 16.42
C LYS A 246 -13.89 12.28 17.43
N LYS A 247 -14.49 11.89 18.58
CA LYS A 247 -13.81 11.03 19.56
C LYS A 247 -13.72 9.60 19.04
N LEU A 248 -14.76 9.12 18.36
CA LEU A 248 -14.75 7.81 17.71
C LEU A 248 -13.79 7.78 16.52
N TYR A 249 -13.80 8.80 15.65
CA TYR A 249 -12.85 8.90 14.52
C TYR A 249 -11.38 8.97 14.97
N ARG A 250 -11.11 9.56 16.13
CA ARG A 250 -9.76 9.68 16.69
C ARG A 250 -9.21 8.37 17.28
N ARG A 251 -10.08 7.43 17.68
CA ARG A 251 -9.66 6.14 18.26
C ARG A 251 -9.05 5.25 17.19
#